data_AF-A0A0U5IAR3-F1
#
_entry.id   AF-A0A0U5IAR3-F1
#
_cell.length_a   1.000
_cell.length_b   1.000
_cell.length_c   1.000
_cell.angle_alpha   90.00
_cell.angle_beta   90.00
_cell.angle_gamma   90.00
#
_symmetry.space_group_name_H-M   'P 1'
#
loop_
_entity.id
_entity.type
_entity.pdbx_description
1 polymer ?
#
loop_
_entity_poly.entity_id
_entity_poly.type
_entity_poly.pdbx_seq_one_letter_code
_entity_poly.pdbx_strand_id
1 'polypeptide(L)' 'MGVSGMSVWELLMVLVVVVLLFGSKRLPGIASDLGSAIRDFRRSVSGDGGSASSASDQADDRSSASTRQP' A
#
# COMPACT_ATOMS: atom_id res chain seq x y z
N MET A 1 -24.47 -14.97 -7.38
CA MET A 1 -23.26 -15.81 -7.21
C MET A 1 -22.09 -14.90 -6.90
N GLY A 2 -21.94 -14.52 -5.63
CA GLY A 2 -20.93 -13.56 -5.19
C GLY A 2 -19.59 -14.23 -4.94
N VAL A 3 -18.52 -13.44 -5.07
CA VAL A 3 -17.11 -13.74 -4.75
C VAL A 3 -16.85 -14.18 -3.30
N SER A 4 -17.88 -14.49 -2.52
CA SER A 4 -17.82 -14.93 -1.12
C SER A 4 -17.25 -16.35 -0.93
N GLY A 5 -16.94 -17.06 -2.02
CA GLY A 5 -16.27 -18.37 -2.00
C GLY A 5 -14.82 -18.37 -2.46
N MET A 6 -14.26 -17.22 -2.87
CA MET A 6 -12.82 -17.08 -3.11
C MET A 6 -12.16 -17.02 -1.74
N SER A 7 -11.53 -18.11 -1.33
CA SER A 7 -10.92 -18.23 -0.01
C SER A 7 -9.90 -17.11 0.12
N VAL A 8 -10.03 -16.25 1.13
CA VAL A 8 -9.01 -15.21 1.43
C VAL A 8 -7.61 -15.83 1.48
N TRP A 9 -7.53 -17.10 1.87
CA TRP A 9 -6.34 -17.95 1.83
C TRP A 9 -5.69 -18.10 0.45
N GLU A 10 -6.47 -18.29 -0.62
CA GLU A 10 -5.94 -18.43 -1.99
C GLU A 10 -5.34 -17.11 -2.48
N LEU A 11 -6.02 -15.99 -2.19
CA LEU A 11 -5.52 -14.67 -2.52
C LEU A 11 -4.20 -14.36 -1.78
N LEU A 12 -4.08 -14.79 -0.53
CA LEU A 12 -2.88 -14.64 0.28
C LEU A 12 -1.71 -15.47 -0.29
N MET A 13 -1.96 -16.72 -0.70
CA MET A 13 -0.93 -17.56 -1.31
C MET A 13 -0.41 -16.97 -2.62
N VAL A 14 -1.32 -16.50 -3.49
CA VAL A 14 -0.93 -15.84 -4.75
C VAL A 14 -0.16 -14.56 -4.47
N LEU A 15 -0.57 -13.75 -3.48
CA LEU A 15 0.14 -12.54 -3.09
C LEU A 15 1.58 -12.83 -2.67
N VAL A 16 1.81 -13.89 -1.89
CA VAL A 16 3.16 -14.31 -1.50
C VAL A 16 4.00 -14.60 -2.73
N VAL A 17 3.49 -15.39 -3.68
CA VAL A 17 4.20 -15.70 -4.93
C VAL A 17 4.53 -14.42 -5.71
N VAL A 18 3.57 -13.51 -5.87
CA VAL A 18 3.80 -12.21 -6.55
C VAL A 18 4.89 -11.40 -5.83
N VAL A 19 4.88 -11.33 -4.50
CA VAL A 19 5.92 -10.65 -3.72
C VAL A 19 7.30 -11.27 -3.94
N LEU A 20 7.38 -12.59 -4.05
CA LEU A 20 8.64 -13.28 -4.34
C LEU A 20 9.15 -13.01 -5.77
N LEU A 21 8.26 -12.96 -6.77
CA LEU A 21 8.67 -12.67 -8.16
C LEU A 21 9.12 -11.20 -8.35
N PHE A 22 8.33 -10.25 -7.86
CA PHE A 22 8.58 -8.82 -8.07
C PHE A 22 9.54 -8.23 -7.02
N GLY A 23 9.68 -8.88 -5.87
CA GLY A 23 10.46 -8.41 -4.73
C GLY A 23 9.76 -7.32 -3.91
N SER A 24 10.10 -7.25 -2.62
CA SER A 24 9.52 -6.30 -1.66
C SER A 24 9.84 -4.82 -1.92
N LYS A 25 10.80 -4.52 -2.81
CA LYS A 25 11.16 -3.14 -3.18
C LYS A 25 10.30 -2.53 -4.28
N ARG A 26 9.72 -3.35 -5.18
CA ARG A 26 8.97 -2.86 -6.35
C ARG A 26 7.48 -2.69 -6.02
N LEU A 27 6.94 -3.59 -5.21
CA LEU A 27 5.52 -3.59 -4.84
C LEU A 27 5.03 -2.33 -4.09
N PRO A 28 5.73 -1.78 -3.08
CA PRO A 28 5.22 -0.66 -2.30
C PRO A 28 5.04 0.62 -3.12
N GLY A 29 5.94 0.88 -4.07
CA GLY A 29 5.85 2.05 -4.95
C GLY A 29 4.63 1.97 -5.88
N ILE A 30 4.43 0.82 -6.52
CA ILE A 30 3.29 0.59 -7.44
C ILE A 30 1.98 0.52 -6.66
N ALA A 31 1.98 -0.09 -5.48
CA ALA A 31 0.82 -0.17 -4.60
C ALA A 31 0.41 1.18 -4.02
N SER A 32 1.36 2.09 -3.74
CA SER A 32 1.04 3.45 -3.27
C SER A 32 0.38 4.27 -4.38
N ASP A 33 0.88 4.19 -5.61
CA ASP A 33 0.33 4.91 -6.76
C ASP A 33 -1.07 4.40 -7.12
N LEU A 34 -1.23 3.09 -7.27
CA LEU A 34 -2.52 2.45 -7.52
C LEU A 34 -3.50 2.60 -6.35
N GLY A 35 -3.00 2.48 -5.11
CA GLY A 35 -3.79 2.58 -3.89
C GLY A 35 -4.37 3.97 -3.68
N SER A 36 -3.61 5.00 -4.03
CA SER A 36 -4.08 6.39 -4.01
C SER A 36 -5.22 6.60 -5.02
N ALA A 37 -5.04 6.16 -6.26
CA ALA A 37 -6.08 6.25 -7.30
C ALA A 37 -7.36 5.49 -6.93
N ILE A 38 -7.23 4.27 -6.38
CA ILE A 38 -8.36 3.45 -5.93
C ILE A 38 -9.07 4.09 -4.74
N ARG A 39 -8.34 4.76 -3.84
CA ARG A 39 -8.90 5.43 -2.66
C ARG A 39 -9.71 6.66 -3.06
N ASP A 40 -9.22 7.46 -4.00
CA ASP A 40 -9.99 8.57 -4.60
C ASP A 40 -11.21 8.08 -5.39
N PHE A 41 -11.08 6.97 -6.14
CA PHE A 41 -12.21 6.33 -6.81
C PHE A 41 -13.28 5.85 -5.82
N ARG A 42 -12.88 5.17 -4.73
CA ARG A 42 -13.82 4.72 -3.70
C ARG A 42 -14.51 5.91 -3.04
N ARG A 43 -13.80 7.00 -2.81
CA ARG A 43 -14.33 8.21 -2.16
C ARG A 43 -15.35 8.94 -3.03
N SER A 44 -15.09 9.06 -4.32
CA SER A 44 -16.03 9.64 -5.29
C SER A 44 -17.27 8.79 -5.51
N VAL A 45 -17.12 7.46 -5.55
CA VAL A 45 -18.26 6.53 -5.72
C VAL A 45 -19.09 6.39 -4.44
N SER A 46 -18.48 6.46 -3.26
CA SER A 46 -19.18 6.26 -1.98
C SER A 46 -19.89 7.51 -1.47
N GLY A 47 -19.73 8.67 -2.11
CA GLY A 47 -20.41 9.94 -1.77
C GLY A 47 -20.06 10.53 -0.40
N ASP A 48 -19.31 9.81 0.44
CA ASP A 48 -18.97 10.21 1.80
C ASP A 48 -17.65 10.99 1.81
N GLY A 49 -17.78 12.31 2.01
CA GLY A 49 -16.66 13.26 2.08
C GLY A 49 -15.76 13.10 3.31
N GLY A 50 -15.89 12.04 4.11
CA GLY A 50 -15.24 11.90 5.42
C GLY A 50 -14.19 10.79 5.49
N SER A 51 -12.95 11.18 5.75
CA SER A 51 -11.98 10.40 6.52
C SER A 51 -11.44 9.09 5.91
N ALA A 52 -10.54 9.24 4.94
CA ALA A 52 -9.42 8.32 4.81
C ALA A 52 -8.18 9.15 4.44
N SER A 53 -7.52 9.71 5.45
CA SER A 53 -6.16 10.29 5.42
C SER A 53 -5.60 10.03 6.81
N SER A 54 -4.50 9.32 7.02
CA SER A 54 -3.20 9.46 6.39
C SER A 54 -2.38 8.18 6.64
N ALA A 55 -1.64 7.69 5.66
CA ALA A 55 -0.63 6.66 5.90
C ALA A 55 0.39 6.63 4.76
N SER A 56 1.29 7.62 4.73
CA SER A 56 2.63 7.51 4.11
C SER A 56 3.29 8.88 4.04
N ASP A 57 3.87 9.37 5.15
CA ASP A 57 4.83 10.49 5.09
C ASP A 57 5.74 10.57 6.33
N GLN A 58 6.31 9.42 6.72
CA GLN A 58 7.31 9.40 7.80
C GLN A 58 8.13 8.12 7.75
N ALA A 59 8.98 7.98 6.73
CA ALA A 59 9.97 6.91 6.74
C ALA A 59 11.28 7.24 6.02
N ASP A 60 11.63 8.49 5.74
CA ASP A 60 12.94 8.80 5.17
C ASP A 60 13.36 10.22 5.56
N ASP A 61 13.90 10.44 6.78
CA ASP A 61 14.91 11.49 7.05
C ASP A 61 15.44 11.51 8.50
N ARG A 62 16.02 10.39 8.98
CA ARG A 62 16.80 10.38 10.25
C ARG A 62 18.08 9.55 10.20
N SER A 63 18.77 9.51 9.06
CA SER A 63 20.07 8.82 8.92
C SER A 63 21.21 9.73 8.45
N SER A 64 21.14 11.04 8.73
CA SER A 64 22.21 11.97 8.35
C SER A 64 22.39 13.12 9.36
N ALA A 65 22.50 12.80 10.65
CA ALA A 65 22.82 13.82 11.66
C ALA A 65 23.66 13.34 12.86
N SER A 66 24.49 12.30 12.71
CA SER A 66 25.44 11.90 13.77
C SER A 66 26.83 11.52 13.24
N THR A 67 27.33 12.25 12.25
CA THR A 67 28.75 12.26 11.85
C THR A 67 29.18 13.71 11.64
N ARG A 68 29.27 14.44 12.75
CA ARG A 68 30.01 15.70 12.86
C ARG A 68 30.35 15.91 14.34
N GLN A 69 31.34 15.14 14.80
CA GLN A 69 32.11 15.48 15.99
C GLN A 69 33.28 16.36 15.53
N PRO A 70 33.50 17.56 16.09
CA PRO A 70 34.83 18.13 16.23
C PRO A 70 35.57 17.51 17.42
#